data_AF-A0A2V3HZ16-F1
#
_entry.id   AF-A0A2V3HZ16-F1
#
_cell.length_a   1.000
_cell.length_b   1.000
_cell.length_c   1.000
_cell.angle_alpha   90.00
_cell.angle_beta   90.00
_cell.angle_gamma   90.00
#
_symmetry.space_group_name_H-M   'P 1'
#
loop_
_entity.id
_entity.type
_entity.pdbx_description
1 polymer ?
#
loop_
_entity_poly.entity_id
_entity_poly.type
_entity_poly.pdbx_seq_one_letter_code
_entity_poly.pdbx_strand_id
1 'polypeptide(L)'
;MDDEEESYATELSHILRDARGPPTDIADFEDAQPEPGSEVSEQIEVVGTTSRADVSSDEGGNSRLMRMRTAALIAVLSVTGMRPASRGESGRRLGSAWVQDHRRRRMGLSGLASHRSKRARWR
;
A
#
# COMPACT_ATOMS: atom_id res chain seq x y z
N MET A 1 -40.75 -13.80 -4.01
CA MET A 1 -39.79 -12.85 -4.62
C MET A 1 -38.41 -13.03 -4.02
N ASP A 2 -38.25 -13.77 -2.91
CA ASP A 2 -36.97 -13.92 -2.21
C ASP A 2 -36.09 -15.05 -2.79
N ASP A 3 -36.69 -16.03 -3.49
CA ASP A 3 -35.97 -17.21 -4.00
C ASP A 3 -34.94 -16.88 -5.10
N GLU A 4 -35.19 -15.84 -5.90
CA GLU A 4 -34.29 -15.42 -6.99
C GLU A 4 -33.08 -14.63 -6.47
N GLU A 5 -33.25 -13.84 -5.41
CA GLU A 5 -32.16 -13.06 -4.80
C GLU A 5 -31.19 -13.96 -4.01
N GLU A 6 -31.71 -14.99 -3.35
CA GLU A 6 -30.91 -16.01 -2.65
C GLU A 6 -30.10 -16.87 -3.63
N SER A 7 -30.70 -17.19 -4.79
CA SER A 7 -30.02 -17.90 -5.88
C SER A 7 -28.87 -17.07 -6.45
N TYR A 8 -29.09 -15.77 -6.72
CA TYR A 8 -28.05 -14.87 -7.21
C TYR A 8 -26.91 -14.67 -6.21
N ALA A 9 -27.23 -14.52 -4.92
CA ALA A 9 -26.23 -14.42 -3.87
C ALA A 9 -25.39 -15.69 -3.75
N THR A 10 -26.02 -16.85 -3.91
CA THR A 10 -25.35 -18.16 -3.88
C THR A 10 -24.44 -18.34 -5.09
N GLU A 11 -24.89 -18.00 -6.29
CA GLU A 11 -24.08 -18.05 -7.51
C GLU A 11 -22.87 -17.12 -7.45
N LEU A 12 -23.05 -15.88 -6.96
CA LEU A 12 -21.95 -14.95 -6.75
C LEU A 12 -20.94 -15.48 -5.72
N SER A 13 -21.41 -16.12 -4.65
CA SER A 13 -20.54 -16.72 -3.64
C SER A 13 -19.69 -17.85 -4.23
N HIS A 14 -20.25 -18.64 -5.16
CA HIS A 14 -19.55 -19.71 -5.85
C HIS A 14 -18.48 -19.16 -6.80
N ILE A 15 -18.82 -18.16 -7.62
CA ILE A 15 -17.89 -17.51 -8.54
C ILE A 15 -16.71 -16.87 -7.80
N LEU A 16 -16.98 -16.21 -6.67
CA LEU A 16 -15.94 -15.59 -5.85
C LEU A 16 -15.05 -16.62 -5.14
N ARG A 17 -15.59 -17.81 -4.83
CA ARG A 17 -14.84 -18.90 -4.23
C ARG A 17 -13.93 -19.57 -5.26
N ASP A 18 -14.43 -19.80 -6.47
CA ASP A 18 -13.65 -20.35 -7.58
C ASP A 18 -12.53 -19.40 -8.02
N ALA A 19 -12.79 -18.08 -8.06
CA ALA A 19 -11.81 -17.08 -8.46
C ALA A 19 -10.69 -16.85 -7.42
N ARG A 20 -10.90 -17.23 -6.15
CA ARG A 20 -9.94 -17.01 -5.07
C ARG A 20 -8.91 -18.14 -4.91
N GLY A 21 -9.05 -19.24 -5.65
CA GLY A 21 -8.26 -20.44 -5.43
C GLY A 21 -8.59 -21.09 -4.08
N PRO A 22 -8.03 -22.30 -3.81
CA PRO A 22 -8.25 -22.96 -2.53
C PRO A 22 -7.65 -22.09 -1.40
N PRO A 23 -8.35 -21.92 -0.26
CA PRO A 23 -7.87 -21.08 0.83
C PRO A 23 -6.58 -21.61 1.49
N THR A 24 -6.13 -22.82 1.12
CA THR A 24 -4.83 -23.37 1.48
C THR A 24 -3.67 -22.57 0.90
N ASP A 25 -3.83 -21.96 -0.29
CA ASP A 25 -2.77 -21.14 -0.90
C ASP A 25 -2.39 -19.93 -0.03
N ILE A 26 -3.33 -19.40 0.76
CA ILE A 26 -3.08 -18.28 1.68
C ILE A 26 -2.32 -18.71 2.95
N ALA A 27 -2.54 -19.94 3.42
CA ALA A 27 -1.77 -20.49 4.54
C ALA A 27 -0.32 -20.74 4.11
N ASP A 28 -0.11 -21.20 2.88
CA ASP A 28 1.21 -21.42 2.31
C ASP A 28 2.00 -20.09 2.17
N PHE A 29 1.34 -18.94 2.05
CA PHE A 29 2.01 -17.62 2.02
C PHE A 29 2.48 -17.12 3.39
N GLU A 30 1.84 -17.51 4.48
CA GLU A 30 2.26 -17.13 5.85
C GLU A 30 3.44 -17.98 6.35
N ASP A 31 3.50 -19.24 5.93
CA ASP A 31 4.56 -20.19 6.30
C ASP A 31 5.66 -20.38 5.24
N ALA A 32 5.50 -19.80 4.04
CA ALA A 32 6.55 -19.79 3.02
C ALA A 32 7.76 -18.97 3.50
N GLN A 33 8.73 -19.66 4.08
CA GLN A 33 10.09 -19.15 4.12
C GLN A 33 10.57 -18.96 2.68
N PRO A 34 11.10 -17.78 2.33
CA PRO A 34 11.54 -17.52 0.97
C PRO A 34 12.70 -18.48 0.66
N GLU A 35 12.57 -19.21 -0.45
CA GLU A 35 13.58 -20.16 -0.92
C GLU A 35 14.96 -19.48 -0.96
N PRO A 36 16.04 -20.16 -0.47
CA PRO A 36 17.37 -19.59 -0.48
C PRO A 36 17.83 -19.36 -1.92
N GLY A 37 17.92 -18.09 -2.32
CA GLY A 37 18.28 -17.66 -3.70
C GLY A 37 17.19 -16.91 -4.47
N SER A 38 15.99 -16.69 -3.89
CA SER A 38 14.98 -15.81 -4.47
C SER A 38 15.37 -14.32 -4.35
N GLU A 39 14.99 -13.49 -5.33
CA GLU A 39 15.17 -12.02 -5.30
C GLU A 39 14.59 -11.37 -4.03
N VAL A 40 13.61 -12.02 -3.41
CA VAL A 40 12.99 -11.63 -2.13
C VAL A 40 13.94 -11.90 -0.95
N SER A 41 14.69 -13.01 -0.99
CA SER A 41 15.72 -13.35 0.00
C SER A 41 16.89 -12.37 -0.04
N GLU A 42 17.34 -11.96 -1.23
CA GLU A 42 18.40 -10.93 -1.37
C GLU A 42 17.94 -9.57 -0.80
N GLN A 43 16.67 -9.19 -1.00
CA GLN A 43 16.13 -7.95 -0.46
C GLN A 43 15.98 -7.99 1.07
N ILE A 44 15.65 -9.14 1.65
CA ILE A 44 15.58 -9.33 3.10
C ILE A 44 16.99 -9.32 3.71
N GLU A 45 18.00 -9.88 3.04
CA GLU A 45 19.40 -9.81 3.50
C GLU A 45 19.91 -8.35 3.50
N VAL A 46 19.63 -7.59 2.45
CA VAL A 46 19.96 -6.15 2.35
C VAL A 46 19.32 -5.32 3.48
N VAL A 47 18.11 -5.67 3.91
CA VAL A 47 17.42 -4.98 5.02
C VAL A 47 17.87 -5.49 6.40
N GLY A 48 18.16 -6.79 6.52
CA GLY A 48 18.53 -7.49 7.74
C GLY A 48 19.95 -7.20 8.27
N THR A 49 20.87 -6.71 7.44
CA THR A 49 22.23 -6.35 7.93
C THR A 49 22.31 -4.99 8.60
N THR A 50 21.23 -4.20 8.64
CA THR A 50 21.19 -2.96 9.45
C THR A 50 20.93 -3.24 10.94
N SER A 51 21.41 -4.39 11.44
CA SER A 51 21.60 -4.59 12.87
C SER A 51 22.67 -3.63 13.37
N ARG A 52 22.28 -2.85 14.37
CA ARG A 52 22.87 -1.61 14.88
C ARG A 52 24.24 -1.75 15.58
N ALA A 53 24.97 -2.85 15.41
CA ALA A 53 26.10 -3.18 16.29
C ALA A 53 27.50 -3.16 15.65
N ASP A 54 27.68 -3.39 14.34
CA ASP A 54 29.03 -3.68 13.80
C ASP A 54 29.59 -2.64 12.80
N VAL A 55 29.66 -1.36 13.20
CA VAL A 55 30.55 -0.40 12.52
C VAL A 55 31.51 0.22 13.52
N SER A 56 32.39 -0.63 14.05
CA SER A 56 33.66 -0.24 14.65
C SER A 56 34.78 -0.60 13.68
N SER A 57 35.19 0.36 12.86
CA SER A 57 36.59 0.45 12.43
C SER A 57 36.95 1.90 12.16
N ASP A 58 38.19 2.20 12.52
CA ASP A 58 38.76 3.47 12.89
C ASP A 58 39.05 4.40 11.70
N GLU A 59 37.99 4.77 10.96
CA GLU A 59 37.94 5.89 10.00
C GLU A 59 36.83 6.87 10.44
N GLY A 60 36.73 7.02 11.77
CA GLY A 60 35.49 7.29 12.49
C GLY A 60 35.02 8.74 12.51
N GLY A 61 35.89 9.72 12.23
CA GLY A 61 35.56 11.14 12.34
C GLY A 61 34.68 11.65 11.20
N ASN A 62 35.18 11.54 9.97
CA ASN A 62 34.48 12.03 8.77
C ASN A 62 33.26 11.16 8.43
N SER A 63 33.34 9.85 8.60
CA SER A 63 32.22 8.93 8.37
C SER A 63 31.07 9.14 9.37
N ARG A 64 31.38 9.41 10.65
CA ARG A 64 30.37 9.77 11.67
C ARG A 64 29.78 11.14 11.39
N LEU A 65 30.59 12.12 11.00
CA LEU A 65 30.10 13.45 10.63
C LEU A 65 29.19 13.40 9.41
N MET A 66 29.54 12.63 8.38
CA MET A 66 28.68 12.42 7.21
C MET A 66 27.38 11.73 7.59
N ARG A 67 27.42 10.67 8.42
CA ARG A 67 26.21 10.01 8.95
C ARG A 67 25.32 10.94 9.76
N MET A 68 25.90 11.82 10.59
CA MET A 68 25.15 12.82 11.35
C MET A 68 24.53 13.88 10.44
N ARG A 69 25.26 14.33 9.41
CA ARG A 69 24.75 15.29 8.42
C ARG A 69 23.62 14.70 7.60
N THR A 70 23.75 13.46 7.12
CA THR A 70 22.68 12.79 6.37
C THR A 70 21.46 12.55 7.26
N ALA A 71 21.65 12.10 8.51
CA ALA A 71 20.56 11.96 9.46
C ALA A 71 19.85 13.30 9.76
N ALA A 72 20.61 14.38 9.93
CA ALA A 72 20.05 15.72 10.14
C ALA A 72 19.26 16.21 8.92
N LEU A 73 19.77 16.01 7.71
CA LEU A 73 19.07 16.34 6.47
C LEU A 73 17.78 15.54 6.33
N ILE A 74 17.81 14.23 6.58
CA ILE A 74 16.62 13.37 6.55
C ILE A 74 15.59 13.83 7.60
N ALA A 75 16.03 14.21 8.81
CA ALA A 75 15.13 14.74 9.84
C ALA A 75 14.49 16.08 9.44
N VAL A 76 15.25 16.97 8.81
CA VAL A 76 14.71 18.24 8.29
C VAL A 76 13.74 17.99 7.13
N LEU A 77 14.08 17.08 6.21
CA LEU A 77 13.19 16.70 5.11
C LEU A 77 11.93 15.97 5.60
N SER A 78 12.01 15.19 6.67
CA SER A 78 10.81 14.54 7.23
C SER A 78 9.88 15.56 7.89
N VAL A 79 10.44 16.56 8.60
CA VAL A 79 9.65 17.64 9.21
C VAL A 79 9.06 18.58 8.15
N THR A 80 9.78 18.85 7.07
CA THR A 80 9.34 19.79 6.02
C THR A 80 8.48 19.14 4.92
N GLY A 81 8.79 17.90 4.53
CA GLY A 81 8.07 17.13 3.51
C GLY A 81 6.78 16.48 4.02
N MET A 82 6.65 16.30 5.34
CA MET A 82 5.43 15.83 5.99
C MET A 82 4.82 16.94 6.83
N ARG A 83 4.62 18.15 6.30
CA ARG A 83 3.56 19.00 6.89
C ARG A 83 2.27 18.20 6.77
N PRO A 84 1.73 17.63 7.87
CA PRO A 84 0.50 16.89 7.75
C PRO A 84 -0.51 17.89 7.19
N ALA A 85 -1.16 17.49 6.10
CA ALA A 85 -2.37 18.15 5.64
C ALA A 85 -3.16 18.52 6.90
N SER A 86 -3.40 19.82 7.11
CA SER A 86 -4.06 20.33 8.32
C SER A 86 -5.23 19.43 8.68
N ARG A 87 -5.63 19.27 9.96
CA ARG A 87 -6.72 18.34 10.32
C ARG A 87 -7.94 18.45 9.38
N GLY A 88 -8.26 19.66 8.91
CA GLY A 88 -9.28 19.91 7.90
C GLY A 88 -8.94 19.40 6.48
N GLU A 89 -7.69 19.49 6.03
CA GLU A 89 -7.25 18.94 4.74
C GLU A 89 -7.16 17.40 4.75
N SER A 90 -6.73 16.80 5.87
CA SER A 90 -6.76 15.34 6.03
C SER A 90 -8.18 14.77 5.96
N GLY A 91 -9.17 15.43 6.57
CA GLY A 91 -10.59 15.04 6.46
C GLY A 91 -11.21 15.27 5.08
N ARG A 92 -10.63 16.16 4.26
CA ARG A 92 -11.08 16.43 2.88
C ARG A 92 -10.41 15.54 1.84
N ARG A 93 -9.43 14.71 2.23
CA ARG A 93 -8.84 13.73 1.32
C ARG A 93 -9.87 12.64 1.00
N LEU A 94 -10.41 12.70 -0.21
CA LEU A 94 -11.37 11.73 -0.74
C LEU A 94 -10.79 10.33 -0.97
N GLY A 95 -9.49 10.12 -0.71
CA GLY A 95 -8.76 8.87 -0.96
C GLY A 95 -8.24 8.77 -2.39
N SER A 96 -7.68 7.61 -2.74
CA SER A 96 -7.24 7.31 -4.12
C SER A 96 -8.42 7.33 -5.09
N ALA A 97 -8.13 7.43 -6.40
CA ALA A 97 -9.16 7.40 -7.43
C ALA A 97 -10.03 6.13 -7.37
N TRP A 98 -9.44 4.99 -7.01
CA TRP A 98 -10.15 3.72 -6.82
C TRP A 98 -11.11 3.76 -5.64
N VAL A 99 -10.67 4.26 -4.47
CA VAL A 99 -11.53 4.39 -3.29
C VAL A 99 -12.73 5.30 -3.58
N GLN A 100 -12.50 6.39 -4.32
CA GLN A 100 -13.55 7.31 -4.74
C GLN A 100 -14.55 6.67 -5.70
N ASP A 101 -14.06 5.92 -6.69
CA ASP A 101 -14.88 5.21 -7.68
C ASP A 101 -15.71 4.10 -7.02
N HIS A 102 -15.09 3.29 -6.17
CA HIS A 102 -15.75 2.22 -5.44
C HIS A 102 -16.85 2.75 -4.50
N ARG A 103 -16.59 3.84 -3.76
CA ARG A 103 -17.60 4.50 -2.93
C ARG A 103 -18.80 4.97 -3.78
N ARG A 104 -18.54 5.54 -4.95
CA ARG A 104 -19.59 5.99 -5.88
C ARG A 104 -20.43 4.82 -6.38
N ARG A 105 -19.81 3.73 -6.81
CA ARG A 105 -20.53 2.53 -7.27
C ARG A 105 -21.42 1.95 -6.17
N ARG A 106 -20.95 1.90 -4.92
CA ARG A 106 -21.77 1.47 -3.77
C ARG A 106 -22.98 2.36 -3.51
N MET A 107 -22.90 3.64 -3.86
CA MET A 107 -24.03 4.58 -3.77
C MET A 107 -24.90 4.59 -5.04
N GLY A 108 -24.70 3.66 -5.98
CA GLY A 108 -25.43 3.64 -7.25
C GLY A 108 -25.10 4.79 -8.19
N LEU A 109 -24.02 5.53 -7.93
CA LEU A 109 -23.59 6.65 -8.78
C LEU A 109 -22.71 6.15 -9.93
N SER A 110 -22.71 6.92 -11.02
CA SER A 110 -21.80 6.66 -12.13
C SER A 110 -20.33 6.75 -11.70
N GLY A 111 -19.48 5.95 -12.37
CA GLY A 111 -18.05 5.90 -12.11
C GLY A 111 -17.38 7.27 -12.18
N LEU A 112 -16.26 7.42 -11.47
CA LEU A 112 -15.53 8.66 -11.30
C LEU A 112 -15.13 9.29 -12.64
N ALA A 113 -14.73 8.48 -13.62
CA ALA A 113 -14.38 8.94 -14.97
C ALA A 113 -15.59 9.54 -15.70
N SER A 114 -16.73 8.85 -15.71
CA SER A 114 -17.99 9.32 -16.30
C SER A 114 -18.53 10.58 -15.62
N HIS A 115 -18.34 10.70 -14.30
CA HIS A 115 -18.74 11.92 -13.60
C HIS A 115 -17.83 13.11 -13.91
N ARG A 116 -16.52 12.88 -14.09
CA ARG A 116 -15.57 13.93 -14.48
C ARG A 116 -15.78 14.38 -15.92
N SER A 117 -16.12 13.48 -16.83
CA SER A 117 -16.36 13.83 -18.23
C SER A 117 -17.52 14.80 -18.40
N LYS A 118 -18.58 14.69 -17.58
CA LYS A 118 -19.72 15.65 -17.58
C LYS A 118 -19.31 17.11 -17.32
N ARG A 119 -18.15 17.35 -16.69
CA ARG A 119 -17.65 18.71 -16.37
C ARG A 119 -16.60 19.21 -17.34
N ALA A 120 -16.11 18.37 -18.25
CA ALA A 120 -15.16 18.78 -19.26
C ALA A 120 -15.94 19.49 -20.39
N ARG A 121 -15.92 20.83 -20.39
CA ARG A 121 -16.60 21.66 -21.39
C ARG A 121 -15.90 21.69 -22.77
N TRP A 122 -14.73 21.08 -22.87
CA TRP A 122 -13.84 21.17 -24.04
C TRP A 122 -13.61 19.83 -24.74
N ARG A 123 -14.52 18.87 -24.54
CA ARG A 123 -14.59 17.62 -25.29
C ARG A 123 -16.01 17.42 -25.81
#